data_AF-A0A0K3CP95-F1
#
_entry.id   AF-A0A0K3CP95-F1
#
_cell.length_a   1.000
_cell.length_b   1.000
_cell.length_c   1.000
_cell.angle_alpha   90.00
_cell.angle_beta   90.00
_cell.angle_gamma   90.00
#
_symmetry.space_group_name_H-M   'P 1'
#
loop_
_entity.id
_entity.type
_entity.pdbx_description
1 polymer ?
#
loop_
_entity_poly.entity_id
_entity_poly.type
_entity_poly.pdbx_seq_one_letter_code
_entity_poly.pdbx_strand_id
1 'polypeptide(L)'
;MVRQLPLELELRILDAALPPLGPSRSTAKRAAGCRVLALVHRRWTSWVQRELFKVARILCESTCDDDGVDRFVDRLEKHTGQAINRLWVTVQEEVTEPACLLPRRLKEAGLEELWVMVREKCLKALWEGTSIKKLHIRDIAGGSDLLTSPLPATLTYLSLHKVDLEGFDVDLPNLQTLLISKAENAGLVPWVVCGYKTVRVFACVGRPAYFPHLCRNLPKGLAHFAYYPYNTGYEHRSDMIHRESGSLALPTKLRSFTFVHGLYEDEDEMTEPAMGKECEKVGAEMHVVSNKDADEWDMEMWAYSLGA
;
A
#
# COMPACT_ATOMS: atom_id res chain seq x y z
N MET A 1 28.00 34.96 -10.81
CA MET A 1 26.53 34.86 -10.86
C MET A 1 26.16 33.42 -10.51
N VAL A 2 25.58 33.18 -9.33
CA VAL A 2 25.04 31.85 -9.01
C VAL A 2 23.79 31.67 -9.87
N ARG A 3 23.83 30.72 -10.81
CA ARG A 3 22.66 30.37 -11.63
C ARG A 3 21.59 29.80 -10.69
N GLN A 4 20.51 30.56 -10.46
CA GLN A 4 19.36 30.08 -9.70
C GLN A 4 18.42 29.32 -10.63
N LEU A 5 17.97 28.15 -10.19
CA LEU A 5 16.93 27.40 -10.88
C LEU A 5 15.60 28.16 -10.76
N PRO A 6 14.72 28.11 -11.77
CA PRO A 6 13.33 28.50 -11.62
C PRO A 6 12.69 27.75 -10.44
N LEU A 7 11.83 28.45 -9.68
CA LEU A 7 11.21 27.90 -8.47
C LEU A 7 10.43 26.62 -8.76
N GLU A 8 9.77 26.55 -9.92
CA GLU A 8 8.99 25.39 -10.35
C GLU A 8 9.88 24.14 -10.51
N LEU A 9 11.11 24.31 -11.00
CA LEU A 9 12.07 23.22 -11.12
C LEU A 9 12.65 22.84 -9.77
N GLU A 10 12.93 23.81 -8.91
CA GLU A 10 13.35 23.53 -7.52
C GLU A 10 12.29 22.70 -6.79
N LEU A 11 11.01 23.11 -6.84
CA LEU A 11 9.92 22.39 -6.19
C LEU A 11 9.73 20.97 -6.74
N ARG A 12 9.86 20.77 -8.06
CA ARG A 12 9.81 19.42 -8.66
C ARG A 12 10.96 18.54 -8.19
N ILE A 13 12.16 19.11 -8.02
CA ILE A 13 13.30 18.37 -7.47
C ILE A 13 13.01 17.98 -6.02
N LEU A 14 12.43 18.88 -5.22
CA LEU A 14 12.06 18.59 -3.84
C LEU A 14 10.95 17.53 -3.74
N ASP A 15 9.93 17.59 -4.60
CA ASP A 15 8.86 16.59 -4.71
C ASP A 15 9.44 15.21 -5.02
N ALA A 16 10.42 15.13 -5.93
CA ALA A 16 11.09 13.88 -6.30
C ALA A 16 12.08 13.39 -5.23
N ALA A 17 12.67 14.29 -4.45
CA ALA A 17 13.65 13.96 -3.41
C ALA A 17 13.00 13.44 -2.11
N LEU A 18 11.73 13.79 -1.84
CA LEU A 18 11.03 13.30 -0.68
C LEU A 18 10.48 11.88 -0.90
N PRO A 19 10.81 10.89 -0.06
CA PRO A 19 10.26 9.54 -0.17
C PRO A 19 8.72 9.58 -0.08
N PRO A 20 7.94 8.88 -0.93
CA PRO A 20 6.47 8.95 -0.94
C PRO A 20 5.79 8.81 0.41
N LEU A 21 4.55 9.30 0.49
CA LEU A 21 3.71 9.14 1.68
C LEU A 21 3.28 7.68 1.81
N GLY A 22 3.99 6.93 2.64
CA GLY A 22 3.65 5.55 2.99
C GLY A 22 3.65 5.33 4.51
N PRO A 23 3.31 4.13 4.98
CA PRO A 23 2.99 3.88 6.37
C PRO A 23 4.16 3.29 7.17
N SER A 24 5.29 3.04 6.52
CA SER A 24 6.45 2.41 7.16
C SER A 24 7.36 3.40 7.88
N ARG A 25 8.51 2.87 8.35
CA ARG A 25 9.67 3.58 8.91
C ARG A 25 10.09 4.82 8.09
N SER A 26 9.65 4.92 6.82
CA SER A 26 9.84 6.08 5.96
C SER A 26 9.12 7.36 6.44
N THR A 27 8.06 7.27 7.25
CA THR A 27 7.35 8.46 7.76
C THR A 27 8.22 9.35 8.64
N ALA A 28 8.99 8.74 9.56
CA ALA A 28 9.95 9.45 10.39
C ALA A 28 11.10 10.03 9.54
N LYS A 29 11.59 9.27 8.53
CA LYS A 29 12.61 9.72 7.58
C LYS A 29 12.11 10.89 6.72
N ARG A 30 10.87 10.85 6.22
CA ARG A 30 10.25 11.91 5.42
C ARG A 30 10.05 13.17 6.26
N ALA A 31 9.54 13.05 7.48
CA ALA A 31 9.39 14.20 8.39
C ALA A 31 10.75 14.82 8.74
N ALA A 32 11.77 14.01 9.00
CA ALA A 32 13.14 14.48 9.21
C ALA A 32 13.70 15.17 7.97
N GLY A 33 13.54 14.58 6.78
CA GLY A 33 13.96 15.16 5.50
C GLY A 33 13.28 16.51 5.23
N CYS A 34 11.96 16.59 5.44
CA CYS A 34 11.22 17.85 5.41
C CYS A 34 11.82 18.89 6.36
N ARG A 35 12.06 18.54 7.63
CA ARG A 35 12.66 19.46 8.61
C ARG A 35 14.04 19.95 8.17
N VAL A 36 14.88 19.08 7.60
CA VAL A 36 16.18 19.47 7.05
C VAL A 36 16.00 20.43 5.87
N LEU A 37 15.11 20.14 4.92
CA LEU A 37 14.83 21.01 3.78
C LEU A 37 14.32 22.39 4.19
N ALA A 38 13.52 22.50 5.25
CA ALA A 38 13.06 23.79 5.77
C ALA A 38 14.20 24.67 6.30
N LEU A 39 15.34 24.07 6.69
CA LEU A 39 16.52 24.77 7.17
C LEU A 39 17.49 25.17 6.04
N VAL A 40 17.38 24.55 4.86
CA VAL A 40 18.27 24.84 3.72
C VAL A 40 17.95 26.19 3.10
N HIS A 41 16.67 26.50 2.86
CA HIS A 41 16.29 27.75 2.22
C HIS A 41 14.89 28.24 2.64
N ARG A 42 14.77 29.52 3.01
CA ARG A 42 13.52 30.12 3.51
C ARG A 42 12.33 30.00 2.54
N ARG A 43 12.59 29.98 1.23
CA ARG A 43 11.52 29.82 0.22
C ARG A 43 10.87 28.43 0.28
N TRP A 44 11.60 27.42 0.74
CA TRP A 44 11.09 26.05 0.82
C TRP A 44 10.25 25.82 2.08
N THR A 45 10.35 26.69 3.09
CA THR A 45 9.63 26.51 4.37
C THR A 45 8.12 26.35 4.19
N SER A 46 7.50 27.15 3.31
CA SER A 46 6.05 27.05 3.05
C SER A 46 5.65 25.73 2.39
N TRP A 47 6.44 25.28 1.40
CA TRP A 47 6.24 23.99 0.73
C TRP A 47 6.46 22.83 1.72
N VAL A 48 7.52 22.89 2.54
CA VAL A 48 7.80 21.88 3.55
C VAL A 48 6.66 21.79 4.57
N GLN A 49 6.13 22.92 5.04
CA GLN A 49 5.00 22.92 5.97
C GLN A 49 3.78 22.23 5.35
N ARG A 50 3.47 22.51 4.08
CA ARG A 50 2.39 21.79 3.37
C ARG A 50 2.65 20.28 3.32
N GLU A 51 3.87 19.86 2.99
CA GLU A 51 4.22 18.44 2.89
C GLU A 51 4.24 17.72 4.25
N LEU A 52 4.61 18.40 5.34
CA LEU A 52 4.57 17.85 6.70
C LEU A 52 3.14 17.58 7.19
N PHE A 53 2.20 18.44 6.80
CA PHE A 53 0.81 18.41 7.27
C PHE A 53 -0.19 17.92 6.21
N LYS A 54 0.31 17.32 5.13
CA LYS A 54 -0.48 16.77 4.02
C LYS A 54 -1.40 15.61 4.42
N VAL A 55 -1.08 14.94 5.53
CA VAL A 55 -1.86 13.84 6.10
C VAL A 55 -2.21 14.22 7.53
N ALA A 56 -3.50 14.26 7.87
CA ALA A 56 -3.93 14.39 9.25
C ALA A 56 -3.86 13.02 9.94
N ARG A 57 -3.16 12.96 11.07
CA ARG A 57 -3.01 11.75 11.87
C ARG A 57 -3.89 11.85 13.11
N ILE A 58 -4.77 10.88 13.26
CA ILE A 58 -5.74 10.77 14.34
C ILE A 58 -5.39 9.49 15.11
N LEU A 59 -5.19 9.64 16.42
CA LEU A 59 -4.99 8.54 17.35
C LEU A 59 -6.20 8.47 18.26
N CYS A 60 -6.85 7.31 18.29
CA CYS A 60 -8.05 7.07 19.07
C CYS A 60 -7.69 6.16 20.25
N GLU A 61 -7.63 6.75 21.45
CA GLU A 61 -7.30 6.04 22.69
C GLU A 61 -8.54 5.87 23.60
N SER A 62 -9.67 6.50 23.29
CA SER A 62 -10.96 6.38 24.00
C SER A 62 -12.08 7.04 23.16
N THR A 63 -13.31 7.16 23.70
CA THR A 63 -14.45 7.83 23.05
C THR A 63 -14.05 9.22 22.55
N CYS A 64 -13.81 9.35 21.25
CA CYS A 64 -13.46 10.62 20.63
C CYS A 64 -14.72 11.49 20.53
N ASP A 65 -14.62 12.73 21.00
CA ASP A 65 -15.61 13.78 20.75
C ASP A 65 -15.60 14.13 19.25
N ASP A 66 -16.72 13.91 18.55
CA ASP A 66 -16.93 14.25 17.12
C ASP A 66 -16.40 15.66 16.81
N ASP A 67 -16.79 16.63 17.64
CA ASP A 67 -16.42 18.03 17.47
C ASP A 67 -14.91 18.24 17.66
N GLY A 68 -14.24 17.36 18.40
CA GLY A 68 -12.80 17.39 18.61
C GLY A 68 -12.02 17.08 17.32
N VAL A 69 -12.48 16.08 16.57
CA VAL A 69 -11.83 15.65 15.32
C VAL A 69 -12.05 16.68 14.21
N ASP A 70 -13.29 17.17 14.02
CA ASP A 70 -13.59 18.23 13.05
C ASP A 70 -12.80 19.51 13.36
N ARG A 71 -12.76 19.96 14.63
CA ARG A 71 -11.96 21.11 15.04
C ARG A 71 -10.46 20.90 14.82
N PHE A 72 -9.95 19.69 14.98
CA PHE A 72 -8.54 19.39 14.71
C PHE A 72 -8.21 19.57 13.23
N VAL A 73 -9.02 19.01 12.34
CA VAL A 73 -8.80 19.16 10.89
C VAL A 73 -8.97 20.62 10.47
N ASP A 74 -9.96 21.34 11.00
CA ASP A 74 -10.12 22.78 10.75
C ASP A 74 -8.89 23.61 11.16
N ARG A 75 -8.32 23.32 12.34
CA ARG A 75 -7.10 24.00 12.79
C ARG A 75 -5.92 23.67 11.87
N LEU A 76 -5.82 22.43 11.42
CA LEU A 76 -4.76 22.01 10.52
C LEU A 76 -4.86 22.73 9.17
N GLU A 77 -6.05 22.79 8.58
CA GLU A 77 -6.30 23.50 7.31
C GLU A 77 -6.05 25.01 7.43
N LYS A 78 -6.47 25.64 8.54
CA LYS A 78 -6.18 27.05 8.81
C LYS A 78 -4.69 27.31 8.97
N HIS A 79 -3.95 26.37 9.57
CA HIS A 79 -2.51 26.48 9.76
C HIS A 79 -1.73 26.32 8.43
N THR A 80 -2.16 25.40 7.57
CA THR A 80 -1.46 25.08 6.32
C THR A 80 -1.94 25.90 5.12
N GLY A 81 -3.16 26.45 5.20
CA GLY A 81 -3.86 27.05 4.07
C GLY A 81 -4.25 26.03 2.98
N GLN A 82 -4.33 24.74 3.33
CA GLN A 82 -4.60 23.63 2.41
C GLN A 82 -5.71 22.75 2.95
N ALA A 83 -6.64 22.33 2.09
CA ALA A 83 -7.66 21.34 2.42
C ALA A 83 -7.04 19.96 2.68
N ILE A 84 -7.47 19.30 3.75
CA ILE A 84 -7.00 17.97 4.11
C ILE A 84 -7.87 16.92 3.44
N ASN A 85 -7.26 16.11 2.58
CA ASN A 85 -7.92 15.02 1.86
C ASN A 85 -7.31 13.65 2.13
N ARG A 86 -6.39 13.55 3.10
CA ARG A 86 -5.72 12.30 3.47
C ARG A 86 -5.70 12.12 4.98
N LEU A 87 -6.13 10.95 5.43
CA LEU A 87 -6.25 10.65 6.84
C LEU A 87 -5.50 9.39 7.21
N TRP A 88 -4.90 9.44 8.39
CA TRP A 88 -4.39 8.27 9.07
C TRP A 88 -5.13 8.12 10.38
N VAL A 89 -5.75 6.96 10.58
CA VAL A 89 -6.50 6.63 11.77
C VAL A 89 -5.88 5.40 12.42
N THR A 90 -5.44 5.57 13.67
CA THR A 90 -5.01 4.47 14.52
C THR A 90 -6.02 4.32 15.66
N VAL A 91 -6.65 3.16 15.78
CA VAL A 91 -7.60 2.86 16.86
C VAL A 91 -6.94 1.90 17.84
N GLN A 92 -6.76 2.35 19.08
CA GLN A 92 -6.34 1.50 20.20
C GLN A 92 -7.55 0.76 20.80
N GLU A 93 -7.28 -0.31 21.55
CA GLU A 93 -8.29 -1.19 22.18
C GLU A 93 -9.29 -0.37 23.04
N GLU A 94 -10.53 -0.88 23.18
CA GLU A 94 -11.64 -0.34 24.00
C GLU A 94 -12.60 0.71 23.37
N VAL A 95 -12.57 0.98 22.06
CA VAL A 95 -13.53 1.90 21.42
C VAL A 95 -14.75 1.14 20.89
N THR A 96 -15.90 1.29 21.57
CA THR A 96 -17.16 0.62 21.22
C THR A 96 -17.81 1.11 19.92
N GLU A 97 -17.55 2.36 19.49
CA GLU A 97 -18.12 2.92 18.25
C GLU A 97 -17.14 3.84 17.49
N PRO A 98 -16.54 3.37 16.36
CA PRO A 98 -15.63 4.16 15.54
C PRO A 98 -16.32 5.04 14.47
N ALA A 99 -17.66 5.04 14.41
CA ALA A 99 -18.41 5.86 13.46
C ALA A 99 -18.18 7.37 13.63
N CYS A 100 -17.78 7.76 14.84
CA CYS A 100 -17.45 9.11 15.29
C CYS A 100 -16.10 9.64 14.77
N LEU A 101 -15.30 8.80 14.08
CA LEU A 101 -13.87 9.10 13.86
C LEU A 101 -13.55 9.80 12.53
N LEU A 102 -14.45 9.74 11.55
CA LEU A 102 -14.27 10.49 10.32
C LEU A 102 -14.96 11.86 10.43
N PRO A 103 -14.23 12.98 10.20
CA PRO A 103 -14.81 14.30 10.02
C PRO A 103 -16.04 14.25 9.10
N ARG A 104 -17.19 14.79 9.54
CA ARG A 104 -18.46 14.67 8.79
C ARG A 104 -18.32 15.18 7.35
N ARG A 105 -17.62 16.31 7.21
CA ARG A 105 -17.30 16.92 5.91
C ARG A 105 -16.46 16.02 4.99
N LEU A 106 -15.56 15.21 5.54
CA LEU A 106 -14.72 14.30 4.75
C LEU A 106 -15.46 13.03 4.34
N LYS A 107 -16.52 12.63 5.08
CA LYS A 107 -17.44 11.59 4.62
C LYS A 107 -18.21 12.03 3.39
N GLU A 108 -18.73 13.26 3.39
CA GLU A 108 -19.62 13.78 2.36
C GLU A 108 -18.89 14.17 1.06
N ALA A 109 -17.69 14.77 1.18
CA ALA A 109 -16.84 15.03 0.02
C ALA A 109 -15.40 15.36 0.44
N GLY A 110 -14.42 14.74 -0.22
CA GLY A 110 -13.05 15.24 -0.20
C GLY A 110 -12.01 14.32 0.45
N LEU A 111 -12.37 13.16 0.99
CA LEU A 111 -11.37 12.17 1.40
C LEU A 111 -10.89 11.36 0.19
N GLU A 112 -9.63 11.52 -0.18
CA GLU A 112 -8.99 10.80 -1.29
C GLU A 112 -8.34 9.49 -0.83
N GLU A 113 -7.71 9.53 0.35
CA GLU A 113 -6.83 8.46 0.84
C GLU A 113 -6.95 8.25 2.35
N LEU A 114 -7.04 7.00 2.78
CA LEU A 114 -7.24 6.61 4.17
C LEU A 114 -6.30 5.45 4.57
N TRP A 115 -5.54 5.65 5.64
CA TRP A 115 -4.81 4.60 6.35
C TRP A 115 -5.54 4.24 7.63
N VAL A 116 -5.76 2.95 7.84
CA VAL A 116 -6.47 2.39 8.99
C VAL A 116 -5.59 1.34 9.65
N MET A 117 -5.23 1.58 10.91
CA MET A 117 -4.56 0.60 11.77
C MET A 117 -5.43 0.31 12.98
N VAL A 118 -6.00 -0.89 13.05
CA VAL A 118 -7.05 -1.20 14.03
C VAL A 118 -6.92 -2.63 14.52
N ARG A 119 -7.00 -2.81 15.84
CA ARG A 119 -6.89 -4.13 16.48
C ARG A 119 -8.22 -4.85 16.71
N GLU A 120 -9.37 -4.22 16.43
CA GLU A 120 -10.70 -4.76 16.73
C GLU A 120 -11.76 -4.57 15.62
N LYS A 121 -12.97 -5.11 15.86
CA LYS A 121 -13.96 -5.55 14.87
C LYS A 121 -14.84 -4.48 14.22
N CYS A 122 -14.80 -3.23 14.67
CA CYS A 122 -15.70 -2.20 14.14
C CYS A 122 -14.95 -1.28 13.17
N LEU A 123 -15.03 -1.56 11.87
CA LEU A 123 -14.28 -0.79 10.87
C LEU A 123 -15.15 -0.17 9.76
N LYS A 124 -16.36 -0.70 9.59
CA LYS A 124 -17.30 -0.31 8.53
C LYS A 124 -17.52 1.20 8.47
N ALA A 125 -17.71 1.81 9.64
CA ALA A 125 -18.05 3.21 9.76
C ALA A 125 -16.92 4.19 9.38
N LEU A 126 -15.68 3.69 9.18
CA LEU A 126 -14.54 4.48 8.72
C LEU A 126 -14.49 4.67 7.20
N TRP A 127 -15.33 3.99 6.42
CA TRP A 127 -15.36 4.18 4.96
C TRP A 127 -16.76 4.07 4.36
N GLU A 128 -17.75 3.63 5.13
CA GLU A 128 -19.14 3.64 4.70
C GLU A 128 -19.61 5.05 4.31
N GLY A 129 -20.27 5.15 3.15
CA GLY A 129 -20.75 6.42 2.59
C GLY A 129 -19.67 7.33 2.03
N THR A 130 -18.40 6.91 2.03
CA THR A 130 -17.28 7.72 1.51
C THR A 130 -17.02 7.47 0.01
N SER A 131 -16.27 8.38 -0.62
CA SER A 131 -15.81 8.29 -2.01
C SER A 131 -14.28 8.10 -2.12
N ILE A 132 -13.70 7.42 -1.12
CA ILE A 132 -12.25 7.17 -1.03
C ILE A 132 -11.75 6.46 -2.29
N LYS A 133 -10.55 6.84 -2.73
CA LYS A 133 -9.87 6.23 -3.89
C LYS A 133 -8.75 5.29 -3.47
N LYS A 134 -8.09 5.56 -2.34
CA LYS A 134 -6.98 4.76 -1.82
C LYS A 134 -7.23 4.35 -0.38
N LEU A 135 -7.29 3.05 -0.12
CA LEU A 135 -7.52 2.51 1.20
C LEU A 135 -6.38 1.58 1.61
N HIS A 136 -5.85 1.79 2.80
CA HIS A 136 -4.79 1.00 3.38
C HIS A 136 -5.24 0.46 4.73
N ILE A 137 -5.24 -0.87 4.85
CA ILE A 137 -5.79 -1.58 6.00
C ILE A 137 -4.68 -2.42 6.63
N ARG A 138 -4.44 -2.26 7.95
CA ARG A 138 -3.36 -2.94 8.66
C ARG A 138 -3.76 -3.55 10.00
N ASP A 139 -3.16 -4.71 10.29
CA ASP A 139 -3.08 -5.36 11.60
C ASP A 139 -4.44 -5.67 12.23
N ILE A 140 -5.36 -6.25 11.47
CA ILE A 140 -6.70 -6.53 11.97
C ILE A 140 -6.76 -7.93 12.55
N ALA A 141 -6.79 -7.98 13.88
CA ALA A 141 -6.98 -9.20 14.63
C ALA A 141 -8.46 -9.60 14.65
N GLY A 142 -8.75 -10.83 14.23
CA GLY A 142 -10.05 -11.47 14.45
C GLY A 142 -11.06 -11.34 13.30
N GLY A 143 -10.96 -12.26 12.34
CA GLY A 143 -12.05 -12.92 11.61
C GLY A 143 -13.10 -12.07 10.90
N SER A 144 -13.10 -12.13 9.57
CA SER A 144 -14.19 -11.96 8.57
C SER A 144 -15.12 -10.71 8.58
N ASP A 145 -15.36 -10.03 9.70
CA ASP A 145 -16.40 -8.99 9.79
C ASP A 145 -16.06 -7.69 9.04
N LEU A 146 -14.78 -7.49 8.68
CA LEU A 146 -14.35 -6.40 7.82
C LEU A 146 -14.93 -6.45 6.41
N LEU A 147 -15.07 -7.65 5.89
CA LEU A 147 -15.33 -7.92 4.49
C LEU A 147 -16.81 -8.18 4.23
N THR A 148 -17.62 -8.27 5.30
CA THR A 148 -19.08 -8.28 5.23
C THR A 148 -19.68 -6.88 5.05
N SER A 149 -18.85 -5.85 4.90
CA SER A 149 -19.26 -4.47 4.57
C SER A 149 -18.81 -4.09 3.17
N PRO A 150 -19.66 -3.42 2.38
CA PRO A 150 -19.26 -2.95 1.06
C PRO A 150 -18.14 -1.91 1.20
N LEU A 151 -17.00 -2.18 0.57
CA LEU A 151 -15.96 -1.17 0.36
C LEU A 151 -16.44 -0.14 -0.67
N PRO A 152 -15.91 1.11 -0.66
CA PRO A 152 -16.29 2.11 -1.65
C PRO A 152 -15.98 1.67 -3.08
N ALA A 153 -16.99 1.68 -3.96
CA ALA A 153 -16.83 1.30 -5.37
C ALA A 153 -15.91 2.23 -6.18
N THR A 154 -15.57 3.41 -5.63
CA THR A 154 -14.61 4.37 -6.18
C THR A 154 -13.16 4.00 -5.93
N LEU A 155 -12.89 2.94 -5.15
CA LEU A 155 -11.52 2.53 -4.87
C LEU A 155 -10.76 2.16 -6.14
N THR A 156 -9.58 2.74 -6.24
CA THR A 156 -8.58 2.48 -7.29
C THR A 156 -7.33 1.80 -6.71
N TYR A 157 -7.15 1.88 -5.39
CA TYR A 157 -6.01 1.32 -4.68
C TYR A 157 -6.47 0.68 -3.36
N LEU A 158 -6.04 -0.55 -3.12
CA LEU A 158 -6.27 -1.28 -1.87
C LEU A 158 -4.97 -1.93 -1.38
N SER A 159 -4.56 -1.62 -0.15
CA SER A 159 -3.45 -2.28 0.55
C SER A 159 -3.99 -3.03 1.76
N LEU A 160 -3.68 -4.33 1.84
CA LEU A 160 -4.07 -5.24 2.93
C LEU A 160 -2.82 -5.78 3.61
N HIS A 161 -2.61 -5.45 4.88
CA HIS A 161 -1.48 -5.93 5.66
C HIS A 161 -1.95 -6.70 6.89
N LYS A 162 -1.59 -7.98 7.01
CA LYS A 162 -2.04 -8.87 8.09
C LYS A 162 -3.55 -8.80 8.29
N VAL A 163 -4.25 -9.05 7.19
CA VAL A 163 -5.70 -9.16 7.12
C VAL A 163 -6.04 -10.59 6.77
N ASP A 164 -7.10 -11.11 7.35
CA ASP A 164 -7.68 -12.41 6.98
C ASP A 164 -8.46 -12.30 5.67
N LEU A 165 -8.14 -13.20 4.73
CA LEU A 165 -8.77 -13.26 3.41
C LEU A 165 -9.94 -14.23 3.35
N GLU A 166 -10.28 -14.93 4.44
CA GLU A 166 -11.45 -15.80 4.47
C GLU A 166 -12.73 -15.02 4.18
N GLY A 167 -13.51 -15.47 3.19
CA GLY A 167 -14.73 -14.79 2.76
C GLY A 167 -14.51 -13.46 2.01
N PHE A 168 -13.30 -13.17 1.54
CA PHE A 168 -13.02 -11.98 0.73
C PHE A 168 -13.70 -12.06 -0.66
N ASP A 169 -14.91 -11.53 -0.75
CA ASP A 169 -15.72 -11.45 -1.98
C ASP A 169 -16.28 -10.02 -2.14
N VAL A 170 -15.41 -9.08 -2.53
CA VAL A 170 -15.76 -7.66 -2.70
C VAL A 170 -15.67 -7.29 -4.17
N ASP A 171 -16.71 -6.64 -4.70
CA ASP A 171 -16.68 -6.10 -6.06
C ASP A 171 -16.07 -4.69 -6.07
N LEU A 172 -14.87 -4.57 -6.64
CA LEU A 172 -14.15 -3.30 -6.80
C LEU A 172 -13.83 -3.08 -8.29
N PRO A 173 -14.81 -2.62 -9.09
CA PRO A 173 -14.69 -2.59 -10.55
C PRO A 173 -13.56 -1.66 -11.02
N ASN A 174 -13.24 -0.63 -10.23
CA ASN A 174 -12.24 0.38 -10.57
C ASN A 174 -10.84 0.10 -9.99
N LEU A 175 -10.63 -1.03 -9.32
CA LEU A 175 -9.38 -1.33 -8.63
C LEU A 175 -8.22 -1.48 -9.62
N GLN A 176 -7.20 -0.63 -9.50
CA GLN A 176 -6.01 -0.63 -10.36
C GLN A 176 -4.78 -1.16 -9.62
N THR A 177 -4.72 -0.97 -8.30
CA THR A 177 -3.60 -1.40 -7.47
C THR A 177 -4.12 -2.24 -6.31
N LEU A 178 -3.58 -3.45 -6.18
CA LEU A 178 -3.87 -4.36 -5.07
C LEU A 178 -2.56 -4.81 -4.44
N LEU A 179 -2.40 -4.54 -3.15
CA LEU A 179 -1.21 -4.94 -2.40
C LEU A 179 -1.64 -5.83 -1.24
N ILE A 180 -1.02 -7.00 -1.11
CA ILE A 180 -1.34 -7.96 -0.06
C ILE A 180 -0.04 -8.36 0.63
N SER A 181 0.02 -8.16 1.94
CA SER A 181 1.22 -8.48 2.73
C SER A 181 0.87 -9.22 4.00
N LYS A 182 1.53 -10.36 4.22
CA LYS A 182 1.45 -11.16 5.45
C LYS A 182 0.00 -11.48 5.86
N ALA A 183 -0.85 -11.73 4.86
CA ALA A 183 -2.25 -12.03 5.07
C ALA A 183 -2.44 -13.34 5.87
N GLU A 184 -3.50 -13.41 6.66
CA GLU A 184 -3.99 -14.68 7.21
C GLU A 184 -4.77 -15.40 6.10
N ASN A 185 -4.80 -16.74 6.13
CA ASN A 185 -5.34 -17.54 5.03
C ASN A 185 -4.76 -17.14 3.65
N ALA A 186 -3.46 -16.81 3.59
CA ALA A 186 -2.76 -16.37 2.38
C ALA A 186 -2.85 -17.39 1.23
N GLY A 187 -3.27 -18.62 1.52
CA GLY A 187 -3.73 -19.56 0.52
C GLY A 187 -4.68 -18.93 -0.51
N LEU A 188 -5.61 -18.09 -0.05
CA LEU A 188 -6.68 -17.48 -0.85
C LEU A 188 -6.22 -16.41 -1.86
N VAL A 189 -4.98 -15.93 -1.78
CA VAL A 189 -4.46 -14.83 -2.62
C VAL A 189 -4.68 -15.04 -4.13
N PRO A 190 -4.41 -16.21 -4.74
CA PRO A 190 -4.64 -16.43 -6.16
C PRO A 190 -6.11 -16.24 -6.58
N TRP A 191 -7.05 -16.65 -5.71
CA TRP A 191 -8.49 -16.51 -5.98
C TRP A 191 -8.94 -15.06 -5.84
N VAL A 192 -8.43 -14.34 -4.84
CA VAL A 192 -8.70 -12.91 -4.66
C VAL A 192 -8.20 -12.11 -5.88
N VAL A 193 -6.94 -12.29 -6.27
CA VAL A 193 -6.35 -11.49 -7.35
C VAL A 193 -6.98 -11.78 -8.71
N CYS A 194 -7.38 -13.03 -8.97
CA CYS A 194 -7.97 -13.41 -10.26
C CYS A 194 -9.33 -12.74 -10.53
N GLY A 195 -10.05 -12.34 -9.46
CA GLY A 195 -11.34 -11.66 -9.56
C GLY A 195 -11.23 -10.25 -10.16
N TYR A 196 -10.10 -9.57 -9.97
CA TYR A 196 -9.95 -8.16 -10.33
C TYR A 196 -9.29 -7.96 -11.70
N LYS A 197 -10.12 -7.84 -12.74
CA LYS A 197 -9.68 -7.69 -14.14
C LYS A 197 -9.00 -6.36 -14.46
N THR A 198 -9.26 -5.32 -13.66
CA THR A 198 -8.76 -3.95 -13.86
C THR A 198 -7.42 -3.68 -13.20
N VAL A 199 -6.94 -4.60 -12.35
CA VAL A 199 -5.67 -4.48 -11.63
C VAL A 199 -4.49 -4.48 -12.61
N ARG A 200 -3.63 -3.48 -12.45
CA ARG A 200 -2.40 -3.25 -13.21
C ARG A 200 -1.15 -3.36 -12.35
N VAL A 201 -1.25 -3.07 -11.05
CA VAL A 201 -0.15 -3.16 -10.09
C VAL A 201 -0.57 -4.15 -9.01
N PHE A 202 0.21 -5.22 -8.86
CA PHE A 202 -0.03 -6.22 -7.83
C PHE A 202 1.26 -6.53 -7.08
N ALA A 203 1.18 -6.61 -5.75
CA ALA A 203 2.27 -7.10 -4.94
C ALA A 203 1.78 -8.09 -3.89
N CYS A 204 2.61 -9.11 -3.65
CA CYS A 204 2.36 -10.14 -2.66
C CYS A 204 3.59 -10.32 -1.77
N VAL A 205 3.42 -10.17 -0.46
CA VAL A 205 4.44 -10.48 0.56
C VAL A 205 3.95 -11.63 1.44
N GLY A 206 4.75 -12.68 1.55
CA GLY A 206 4.44 -13.93 2.25
C GLY A 206 4.06 -15.06 1.29
N ARG A 207 3.57 -16.17 1.85
CA ARG A 207 3.28 -17.40 1.09
C ARG A 207 1.86 -17.40 0.51
N PRO A 208 1.66 -17.37 -0.82
CA PRO A 208 0.43 -17.87 -1.41
C PRO A 208 0.35 -19.39 -1.26
N ALA A 209 -0.83 -20.02 -1.36
CA ALA A 209 -0.97 -21.49 -1.21
C ALA A 209 0.00 -22.28 -2.10
N TYR A 210 0.21 -21.79 -3.32
CA TYR A 210 1.14 -22.36 -4.30
C TYR A 210 1.55 -21.26 -5.29
N PHE A 211 2.84 -20.89 -5.32
CA PHE A 211 3.32 -19.76 -6.14
C PHE A 211 3.08 -19.91 -7.65
N PRO A 212 3.29 -21.08 -8.27
CA PRO A 212 2.93 -21.25 -9.69
C PRO A 212 1.42 -21.08 -9.96
N HIS A 213 0.55 -21.49 -9.02
CA HIS A 213 -0.88 -21.20 -9.16
C HIS A 213 -1.20 -19.71 -9.05
N LEU A 214 -0.47 -18.94 -8.24
CA LEU A 214 -0.57 -17.48 -8.27
C LEU A 214 -0.25 -16.94 -9.67
N CYS A 215 0.88 -17.36 -10.27
CA CYS A 215 1.29 -16.91 -11.60
C CYS A 215 0.22 -17.17 -12.67
N ARG A 216 -0.34 -18.39 -12.70
CA ARG A 216 -1.43 -18.78 -13.63
C ARG A 216 -2.69 -17.91 -13.50
N ASN A 217 -2.95 -17.37 -12.31
CA ASN A 217 -4.18 -16.64 -11.98
C ASN A 217 -3.99 -15.12 -11.96
N LEU A 218 -2.81 -14.60 -12.33
CA LEU A 218 -2.59 -13.17 -12.42
C LEU A 218 -3.54 -12.52 -13.46
N PRO A 219 -4.04 -11.30 -13.20
CA PRO A 219 -4.89 -10.58 -14.14
C PRO A 219 -4.21 -10.42 -15.50
N LYS A 220 -4.93 -10.70 -16.59
CA LYS A 220 -4.39 -10.55 -17.96
C LYS A 220 -3.95 -9.12 -18.29
N GLY A 221 -4.50 -8.13 -17.58
CA GLY A 221 -4.19 -6.71 -17.70
C GLY A 221 -3.01 -6.23 -16.86
N LEU A 222 -2.40 -7.11 -16.06
CA LEU A 222 -1.36 -6.75 -15.10
C LEU A 222 -0.12 -6.21 -15.81
N ALA A 223 0.38 -5.06 -15.33
CA ALA A 223 1.55 -4.38 -15.86
C ALA A 223 2.77 -4.51 -14.93
N HIS A 224 2.56 -4.55 -13.62
CA HIS A 224 3.63 -4.62 -12.63
C HIS A 224 3.30 -5.64 -11.55
N PHE A 225 4.23 -6.56 -11.31
CA PHE A 225 4.10 -7.60 -10.30
C PHE A 225 5.30 -7.57 -9.35
N ALA A 226 5.08 -7.55 -8.05
CA ALA A 226 6.12 -7.80 -7.06
C ALA A 226 5.80 -9.03 -6.20
N TYR A 227 6.81 -9.83 -5.92
CA TYR A 227 6.69 -10.99 -5.04
C TYR A 227 7.84 -11.04 -4.05
N TYR A 228 7.49 -11.12 -2.77
CA TYR A 228 8.42 -11.34 -1.69
C TYR A 228 7.99 -12.58 -0.88
N PRO A 229 8.65 -13.75 -1.06
CA PRO A 229 8.43 -14.99 -0.29
C PRO A 229 8.87 -14.90 1.19
N TYR A 230 8.59 -13.77 1.87
CA TYR A 230 9.00 -13.50 3.25
C TYR A 230 8.68 -14.65 4.20
N ASN A 231 9.72 -15.27 4.78
CA ASN A 231 9.62 -16.33 5.79
C ASN A 231 8.93 -17.61 5.26
N THR A 232 9.14 -17.94 4.00
CA THR A 232 8.50 -19.10 3.33
C THR A 232 9.50 -20.16 2.85
N GLY A 233 10.80 -19.96 3.12
CA GLY A 233 11.94 -20.58 2.44
C GLY A 233 11.80 -22.05 2.01
N TYR A 234 11.51 -22.96 2.94
CA TYR A 234 11.38 -24.39 2.59
C TYR A 234 10.17 -24.66 1.67
N GLU A 235 9.04 -24.03 1.97
CA GLU A 235 7.78 -24.32 1.32
C GLU A 235 7.71 -23.72 -0.08
N HIS A 236 8.19 -22.48 -0.24
CA HIS A 236 8.33 -21.85 -1.56
C HIS A 236 9.30 -22.63 -2.45
N ARG A 237 10.42 -23.14 -1.91
CA ARG A 237 11.32 -24.01 -2.67
C ARG A 237 10.64 -25.30 -3.11
N SER A 238 9.86 -25.92 -2.23
CA SER A 238 9.08 -27.12 -2.57
C SER A 238 8.14 -26.85 -3.75
N ASP A 239 7.43 -25.72 -3.73
CA ASP A 239 6.54 -25.31 -4.83
C ASP A 239 7.30 -25.19 -6.16
N MET A 240 8.52 -24.65 -6.10
CA MET A 240 9.36 -24.42 -7.28
C MET A 240 10.05 -25.69 -7.79
N ILE A 241 10.37 -26.65 -6.92
CA ILE A 241 10.90 -27.97 -7.28
C ILE A 241 9.81 -28.80 -7.97
N HIS A 242 8.60 -28.79 -7.41
CA HIS A 242 7.46 -29.58 -7.90
C HIS A 242 6.60 -28.83 -8.92
N ARG A 243 7.13 -27.76 -9.54
CA ARG A 243 6.41 -26.99 -10.54
C ARG A 243 6.11 -27.81 -11.79
N GLU A 244 4.87 -27.77 -12.25
CA GLU A 244 4.51 -28.36 -13.54
C GLU A 244 5.07 -27.50 -14.70
N SER A 245 5.32 -28.12 -15.85
CA SER A 245 5.69 -27.35 -17.05
C SER A 245 4.57 -26.36 -17.43
N GLY A 246 4.93 -25.10 -17.71
CA GLY A 246 3.96 -24.04 -18.01
C GLY A 246 3.18 -23.51 -16.80
N SER A 247 3.59 -23.86 -15.58
CA SER A 247 2.94 -23.36 -14.36
C SER A 247 3.31 -21.94 -13.97
N LEU A 248 4.37 -21.36 -14.53
CA LEU A 248 4.83 -20.01 -14.23
C LEU A 248 4.40 -18.97 -15.27
N ALA A 249 3.33 -19.23 -16.01
CA ALA A 249 2.90 -18.35 -17.10
C ALA A 249 2.56 -16.94 -16.60
N LEU A 250 3.25 -15.94 -17.14
CA LEU A 250 3.04 -14.52 -16.83
C LEU A 250 2.07 -13.85 -17.81
N PRO A 251 1.35 -12.79 -17.39
CA PRO A 251 0.51 -12.00 -18.28
C PRO A 251 1.33 -11.35 -19.41
N THR A 252 0.83 -11.44 -20.64
CA THR A 252 1.47 -10.83 -21.84
C THR A 252 1.60 -9.31 -21.81
N LYS A 253 0.89 -8.62 -20.91
CA LYS A 253 0.97 -7.16 -20.72
C LYS A 253 1.93 -6.74 -19.60
N LEU A 254 2.59 -7.71 -18.96
CA LEU A 254 3.51 -7.45 -17.88
C LEU A 254 4.71 -6.65 -18.41
N ARG A 255 5.04 -5.57 -17.71
CA ARG A 255 6.16 -4.68 -18.02
C ARG A 255 7.32 -4.89 -17.07
N SER A 256 7.03 -5.11 -15.78
CA SER A 256 8.07 -5.44 -14.82
C SER A 256 7.63 -6.46 -13.78
N PHE A 257 8.61 -7.27 -13.37
CA PHE A 257 8.52 -8.20 -12.26
C PHE A 257 9.61 -7.86 -11.25
N THR A 258 9.24 -7.64 -9.98
CA THR A 258 10.18 -7.42 -8.88
C THR A 258 10.16 -8.64 -7.96
N PHE A 259 11.27 -9.36 -7.91
CA PHE A 259 11.47 -10.45 -6.97
C PHE A 259 12.34 -9.96 -5.80
N VAL A 260 11.89 -10.21 -4.58
CA VAL A 260 12.58 -9.78 -3.36
C VAL A 260 13.03 -11.02 -2.60
N HIS A 261 14.32 -11.14 -2.30
CA HIS A 261 14.88 -12.27 -1.54
C HIS A 261 15.53 -11.80 -0.23
N GLY A 262 15.13 -12.40 0.89
CA GLY A 262 15.60 -11.99 2.22
C GLY A 262 16.98 -12.54 2.61
N LEU A 263 17.66 -11.89 3.56
CA LEU A 263 19.01 -12.27 4.04
C LEU A 263 19.14 -13.70 4.63
N TYR A 264 18.03 -14.32 5.02
CA TYR A 264 18.01 -15.63 5.69
C TYR A 264 17.41 -16.74 4.82
N GLU A 265 17.19 -16.45 3.55
CA GLU A 265 16.76 -17.42 2.55
C GLU A 265 18.02 -17.80 1.77
N ASP A 266 18.46 -19.07 1.79
CA ASP A 266 19.59 -19.48 0.92
C ASP A 266 19.27 -19.05 -0.52
N GLU A 267 20.29 -18.64 -1.27
CA GLU A 267 20.17 -18.14 -2.65
C GLU A 267 19.07 -18.89 -3.39
N ASP A 268 18.02 -18.18 -3.83
CA ASP A 268 16.91 -18.80 -4.53
C ASP A 268 17.34 -19.13 -5.98
N GLU A 269 18.15 -20.18 -6.09
CA GLU A 269 18.73 -20.70 -7.33
C GLU A 269 17.65 -21.17 -8.33
N MET A 270 16.38 -21.26 -7.90
CA MET A 270 15.30 -21.88 -8.68
C MET A 270 14.26 -20.88 -9.17
N THR A 271 13.90 -19.88 -8.36
CA THR A 271 12.87 -18.90 -8.70
C THR A 271 13.38 -17.84 -9.63
N GLU A 272 14.54 -17.25 -9.33
CA GLU A 272 15.10 -16.19 -10.16
C GLU A 272 15.32 -16.65 -11.62
N PRO A 273 16.01 -17.77 -11.89
CA PRO A 273 16.24 -18.22 -13.27
C PRO A 273 14.96 -18.67 -13.99
N ALA A 274 13.99 -19.22 -13.25
CA ALA A 274 12.72 -19.65 -13.84
C ALA A 274 11.84 -18.46 -14.21
N MET A 275 11.70 -17.50 -13.30
CA MET A 275 10.93 -16.28 -13.54
C MET A 275 11.61 -15.38 -14.57
N GLY A 276 12.94 -15.33 -14.61
CA GLY A 276 13.68 -14.62 -15.65
C GLY A 276 13.31 -15.11 -17.05
N LYS A 277 13.26 -16.43 -17.26
CA LYS A 277 12.81 -17.02 -18.54
C LYS A 277 11.37 -16.67 -18.89
N GLU A 278 10.46 -16.64 -17.91
CA GLU A 278 9.07 -16.28 -18.15
C GLU A 278 8.91 -14.78 -18.44
N CYS A 279 9.69 -13.93 -17.78
CA CYS A 279 9.74 -12.49 -18.05
C CYS A 279 10.26 -12.22 -19.48
N GLU A 280 11.34 -12.89 -19.89
CA GLU A 280 11.89 -12.80 -21.25
C GLU A 280 10.85 -13.18 -22.31
N LYS A 281 10.07 -14.24 -22.09
CA LYS A 281 9.01 -14.68 -23.02
C LYS A 281 7.93 -13.63 -23.25
N VAL A 282 7.60 -12.84 -22.22
CA VAL A 282 6.56 -11.79 -22.30
C VAL A 282 7.14 -10.39 -22.53
N GLY A 283 8.47 -10.24 -22.58
CA GLY A 283 9.15 -8.96 -22.74
C GLY A 283 9.11 -8.06 -21.50
N ALA A 284 8.97 -8.64 -20.30
CA ALA A 284 8.97 -7.91 -19.03
C ALA A 284 10.40 -7.75 -18.49
N GLU A 285 10.66 -6.62 -17.83
CA GLU A 285 11.90 -6.37 -17.10
C GLU A 285 11.86 -7.05 -15.73
N MET A 286 12.88 -7.84 -15.40
CA MET A 286 13.01 -8.46 -14.09
C MET A 286 13.97 -7.65 -13.20
N HIS A 287 13.53 -7.33 -11.99
CA HIS A 287 14.33 -6.70 -10.97
C HIS A 287 14.45 -7.62 -9.76
N VAL A 288 15.67 -7.80 -9.25
CA VAL A 288 15.94 -8.59 -8.07
C VAL A 288 16.40 -7.67 -6.94
N VAL A 289 15.71 -7.73 -5.80
CA VAL A 289 16.07 -7.01 -4.58
C VAL A 289 16.63 -8.01 -3.58
N SER A 290 17.87 -7.80 -3.17
CA SER A 290 18.67 -8.78 -2.42
C SER A 290 19.02 -8.32 -1.02
N ASN A 291 19.27 -9.28 -0.13
CA ASN A 291 20.10 -9.08 1.05
C ASN A 291 19.56 -7.92 1.93
N LYS A 292 20.43 -6.98 2.29
CA LYS A 292 20.10 -5.82 3.15
C LYS A 292 18.99 -4.95 2.56
N ASP A 293 18.87 -4.91 1.24
CA ASP A 293 17.86 -4.10 0.57
C ASP A 293 16.47 -4.74 0.64
N ALA A 294 16.39 -6.07 0.80
CA ALA A 294 15.13 -6.78 0.97
C ALA A 294 14.48 -6.50 2.33
N ASP A 295 15.28 -6.37 3.39
CA ASP A 295 14.80 -5.96 4.73
C ASP A 295 14.27 -4.51 4.74
N GLU A 296 14.77 -3.68 3.83
CA GLU A 296 14.33 -2.29 3.65
C GLU A 296 13.21 -2.13 2.60
N TRP A 297 12.90 -3.20 1.86
CA TRP A 297 11.92 -3.13 0.78
C TRP A 297 10.52 -2.89 1.32
N ASP A 298 9.84 -1.91 0.74
CA ASP A 298 8.49 -1.51 1.10
C ASP A 298 7.57 -1.58 -0.12
N MET A 299 6.59 -2.48 -0.01
CA MET A 299 5.60 -2.75 -1.04
C MET A 299 4.79 -1.53 -1.47
N GLU A 300 4.42 -0.65 -0.54
CA GLU A 300 3.64 0.54 -0.86
C GLU A 300 4.51 1.60 -1.53
N MET A 301 5.74 1.77 -1.05
CA MET A 301 6.70 2.68 -1.68
C MET A 301 7.06 2.23 -3.10
N TRP A 302 7.20 0.93 -3.31
CA TRP A 302 7.33 0.33 -4.64
C TRP A 302 6.11 0.67 -5.50
N ALA A 303 4.89 0.47 -5.01
CA ALA A 303 3.68 0.78 -5.79
C ALA A 303 3.61 2.28 -6.15
N TYR A 304 3.88 3.19 -5.22
CA TYR A 304 3.92 4.63 -5.50
C TYR A 304 4.96 5.01 -6.55
N SER A 305 6.12 4.33 -6.57
CA SER A 305 7.14 4.58 -7.59
C SER A 305 6.66 4.27 -9.02
N LEU A 306 5.63 3.43 -9.15
CA LEU A 306 4.98 3.06 -10.41
C LEU A 306 3.79 3.98 -10.77
N GLY A 307 3.52 5.01 -9.96
CA GLY A 307 2.40 5.93 -10.14
C GLY A 307 1.06 5.42 -9.60
N ALA A 308 1.08 4.45 -8.68
CA ALA A 308 -0.11 3.95 -7.99
C ALA A 308 -0.75 5.00 -7.05
#